data_AF-A0A183EIE6-F1
#
_entry.id   AF-A0A183EIE6-F1
#
_cell.length_a   1.000
_cell.length_b   1.000
_cell.length_c   1.000
_cell.angle_alpha   90.00
_cell.angle_beta   90.00
_cell.angle_gamma   90.00
#
_symmetry.space_group_name_H-M   'P 1'
#
loop_
_entity.id
_entity.type
_entity.pdbx_description
1 polymer ?
#
loop_
_entity_poly.entity_id
_entity_poly.type
_entity_poly.pdbx_seq_one_letter_code
_entity_poly.pdbx_strand_id
1 'polypeptide(L)'
;MVKDEVSPSEAAILALLAGKSSGLSNQELMDQTTDMDAKTRGEAVNSLLSAGKIEMLQGKTTGAFTLRLRKGTQLQGASNEEQLIYSLIEESGKKGIWIRDIRDRTGLSQTRMRKVLNTLEQRKLVKSIKVSFKLRNKNWFFSFLAYTFEMPLYS
;
A
#
# COMPACT_ATOMS: atom_id res chain seq x y z
N MET A 1 11.09 19.08 -21.48
CA MET A 1 10.37 19.78 -20.39
C MET A 1 8.88 19.70 -20.70
N VAL A 2 8.14 18.68 -20.24
CA VAL A 2 6.69 18.64 -20.45
C VAL A 2 6.00 17.87 -19.31
N LYS A 3 4.96 18.51 -18.76
CA LYS A 3 3.90 18.03 -17.83
C LYS A 3 4.15 18.24 -16.33
N ASP A 4 4.35 19.49 -15.92
CA ASP A 4 4.00 19.97 -14.57
C ASP A 4 2.69 20.79 -14.56
N GLU A 5 1.84 20.65 -15.60
CA GLU A 5 0.44 21.00 -15.45
C GLU A 5 -0.28 19.82 -14.82
N VAL A 6 -0.35 19.83 -13.50
CA VAL A 6 -1.29 18.97 -12.76
C VAL A 6 -2.66 19.31 -13.31
N SER A 7 -3.26 18.38 -14.07
CA SER A 7 -4.60 18.58 -14.63
C SER A 7 -5.55 19.00 -13.50
N PRO A 8 -6.51 19.91 -13.70
CA PRO A 8 -7.46 20.30 -12.65
C PRO A 8 -8.15 19.07 -12.01
N SER A 9 -8.37 18.05 -12.82
CA SER A 9 -8.78 16.68 -12.46
C SER A 9 -7.88 16.02 -11.41
N GLU A 10 -6.57 16.05 -11.61
CA GLU A 10 -5.58 15.45 -10.71
C GLU A 10 -5.47 16.22 -9.40
N ALA A 11 -5.50 17.55 -9.48
CA ALA A 11 -5.46 18.43 -8.31
C ALA A 11 -6.70 18.23 -7.43
N ALA A 12 -7.89 18.09 -8.04
CA ALA A 12 -9.12 17.76 -7.33
C ALA A 12 -8.99 16.42 -6.59
N ILE A 13 -8.57 15.35 -7.28
CA ILE A 13 -8.39 14.03 -6.65
C ILE A 13 -7.38 14.07 -5.51
N LEU A 14 -6.26 14.78 -5.68
CA LEU A 14 -5.27 14.95 -4.62
C LEU A 14 -5.84 15.70 -3.40
N ALA A 15 -6.61 16.76 -3.62
CA ALA A 15 -7.27 17.51 -2.53
C ALA A 15 -8.28 16.64 -1.77
N LEU A 16 -9.07 15.84 -2.49
CA LEU A 16 -10.02 14.89 -1.88
C LEU A 16 -9.30 13.84 -1.02
N LEU A 17 -8.20 13.28 -1.54
CA LEU A 17 -7.38 12.31 -0.82
C LEU A 17 -6.63 12.94 0.37
N ALA A 18 -6.25 14.21 0.28
CA ALA A 18 -5.66 14.96 1.40
C ALA A 18 -6.66 15.18 2.54
N GLY A 19 -7.94 15.40 2.20
CA GLY A 19 -9.02 15.53 3.17
C GLY A 19 -9.42 14.22 3.85
N LYS A 20 -9.21 13.07 3.21
CA LYS A 20 -9.56 11.74 3.75
C LYS A 20 -8.33 10.88 4.05
N SER A 21 -7.93 10.86 5.32
CA SER A 21 -6.75 10.15 5.81
C SER A 21 -6.80 8.62 5.61
N SER A 22 -7.99 8.03 5.51
CA SER A 22 -8.24 6.58 5.34
C SER A 22 -8.26 6.11 3.88
N GLY A 23 -8.21 7.02 2.91
CA GLY A 23 -8.37 6.74 1.48
C GLY A 23 -9.81 6.85 0.98
N LEU A 24 -9.95 7.04 -0.34
CA LEU A 24 -11.21 7.09 -1.09
C LEU A 24 -11.54 5.71 -1.66
N SER A 25 -12.72 5.20 -1.35
CA SER A 25 -13.27 4.02 -2.04
C SER A 25 -13.71 4.35 -3.47
N ASN A 26 -13.88 3.33 -4.31
CA ASN A 26 -14.42 3.50 -5.66
C ASN A 26 -15.79 4.23 -5.67
N GLN A 27 -16.66 3.96 -4.68
CA GLN A 27 -17.96 4.62 -4.57
C GLN A 27 -17.81 6.10 -4.21
N GLU A 28 -16.99 6.43 -3.21
CA GLU A 28 -16.75 7.83 -2.85
C GLU A 28 -16.03 8.61 -3.96
N LEU A 29 -15.18 7.94 -4.73
CA LEU A 29 -14.56 8.51 -5.92
C LEU A 29 -15.64 8.83 -6.96
N MET A 30 -16.59 7.92 -7.19
CA MET A 30 -17.71 8.16 -8.09
C MET A 30 -18.58 9.32 -7.64
N ASP A 31 -18.94 9.37 -6.36
CA ASP A 31 -19.80 10.42 -5.82
C ASP A 31 -19.12 11.79 -5.87
N GLN A 32 -17.84 11.88 -5.47
CA GLN A 32 -17.11 13.15 -5.41
C GLN A 32 -16.59 13.64 -6.76
N THR A 33 -16.52 12.77 -7.77
CA THR A 33 -16.14 13.14 -9.14
C THR A 33 -17.32 13.00 -10.10
N THR A 34 -18.55 13.26 -9.64
CA THR A 34 -19.74 13.22 -10.50
C THR A 34 -19.63 14.23 -11.66
N ASP A 35 -18.91 15.33 -11.46
CA ASP A 35 -18.66 16.37 -12.46
C ASP A 35 -17.65 15.98 -13.56
N MET A 36 -17.05 14.79 -13.50
CA MET A 36 -15.98 14.36 -14.41
C MET A 36 -16.36 13.11 -15.20
N ASP A 37 -15.96 13.08 -16.47
CA ASP A 37 -16.11 11.88 -17.29
C ASP A 37 -15.28 10.71 -16.73
N ALA A 38 -15.85 9.51 -16.77
CA ALA A 38 -15.22 8.30 -16.24
C ALA A 38 -13.84 8.04 -16.86
N LYS A 39 -13.65 8.41 -18.13
CA LYS A 39 -12.37 8.27 -18.84
C LYS A 39 -11.32 9.23 -18.30
N THR A 40 -11.64 10.53 -18.21
CA THR A 40 -10.72 11.56 -17.71
C THR A 40 -10.31 11.29 -16.26
N ARG A 41 -11.23 10.77 -15.45
CA ARG A 41 -10.91 10.31 -14.09
C ARG A 41 -9.94 9.15 -14.08
N GLY A 42 -10.17 8.12 -14.90
CA GLY A 42 -9.28 6.97 -15.00
C GLY A 42 -7.88 7.37 -15.44
N GLU A 43 -7.78 8.29 -16.40
CA GLU A 43 -6.52 8.88 -16.85
C GLU A 43 -5.83 9.66 -15.72
N ALA A 44 -6.54 10.53 -15.00
CA ALA A 44 -5.99 11.27 -13.87
C ALA A 44 -5.49 10.34 -12.75
N VAL A 45 -6.26 9.32 -12.37
CA VAL A 45 -5.84 8.31 -11.38
C VAL A 45 -4.59 7.57 -11.87
N ASN A 46 -4.55 7.15 -13.13
CA ASN A 46 -3.41 6.45 -13.69
C ASN A 46 -2.15 7.33 -13.74
N SER A 47 -2.30 8.61 -14.10
CA SER A 47 -1.22 9.61 -14.04
C SER A 47 -0.70 9.77 -12.62
N LEU A 48 -1.59 9.91 -11.62
CA LEU A 48 -1.20 10.05 -10.21
C LEU A 48 -0.53 8.80 -9.64
N LEU A 49 -0.97 7.61 -10.05
CA LEU A 49 -0.33 6.33 -9.71
C LEU A 49 1.06 6.22 -10.34
N SER A 50 1.18 6.59 -11.62
CA SER A 50 2.44 6.58 -12.36
C SER A 50 3.43 7.62 -11.81
N ALA A 51 2.92 8.77 -11.37
CA ALA A 51 3.69 9.80 -10.68
C ALA A 51 4.08 9.40 -9.25
N GLY A 52 3.53 8.31 -8.72
CA GLY A 52 3.81 7.82 -7.37
C GLY A 52 3.25 8.68 -6.24
N LYS A 53 2.33 9.62 -6.54
CA LYS A 53 1.71 10.50 -5.53
C LYS A 53 0.63 9.78 -4.72
N ILE A 54 -0.01 8.79 -5.34
CA ILE A 54 -1.08 7.99 -4.72
C ILE A 54 -0.76 6.50 -4.85
N GLU A 55 -1.43 5.71 -4.03
CA GLU A 55 -1.38 4.26 -4.09
C GLU A 55 -2.79 3.67 -4.05
N MET A 56 -2.95 2.56 -4.75
CA MET A 56 -4.20 1.81 -4.82
C MET A 56 -4.08 0.56 -3.95
N LEU A 57 -5.00 0.44 -3.00
CA LEU A 57 -5.19 -0.78 -2.20
C LEU A 57 -6.38 -1.56 -2.73
N GLN A 58 -6.25 -2.88 -2.74
CA GLN A 58 -7.37 -3.74 -3.05
C GLN A 58 -8.34 -3.78 -1.86
N GLY A 59 -9.62 -3.60 -2.16
CA GLY A 59 -10.70 -3.73 -1.20
C GLY A 59 -11.03 -5.20 -0.91
N LYS A 60 -11.80 -5.43 0.17
CA LYS A 60 -12.21 -6.78 0.60
C LYS A 60 -13.17 -7.47 -0.38
N THR A 61 -13.85 -6.70 -1.22
CA THR A 61 -14.82 -7.19 -2.21
C THR A 61 -14.19 -7.19 -3.60
N THR A 62 -14.49 -8.20 -4.42
CA THR A 62 -14.05 -8.27 -5.82
C THR A 62 -14.45 -7.00 -6.57
N GLY A 63 -13.46 -6.28 -7.12
CA GLY A 63 -13.66 -5.01 -7.83
C GLY A 63 -13.69 -3.75 -6.95
N ALA A 64 -13.66 -3.89 -5.62
CA ALA A 64 -13.46 -2.75 -4.73
C ALA A 64 -11.98 -2.39 -4.65
N PHE A 65 -11.68 -1.10 -4.75
CA PHE A 65 -10.35 -0.55 -4.47
C PHE A 65 -10.49 0.70 -3.61
N THR A 66 -9.42 1.01 -2.90
CA THR A 66 -9.28 2.21 -2.09
C THR A 66 -8.03 2.96 -2.55
N LEU A 67 -8.21 4.18 -3.04
CA LEU A 67 -7.11 5.09 -3.36
C LEU A 67 -6.70 5.84 -2.10
N ARG A 68 -5.42 5.96 -1.83
CA ARG A 68 -4.93 6.82 -0.76
C ARG A 68 -3.69 7.57 -1.21
N LEU A 69 -3.42 8.71 -0.57
CA LEU A 69 -2.13 9.36 -0.74
C LEU A 69 -1.04 8.39 -0.32
N ARG A 70 0.02 8.32 -1.14
CA ARG A 70 1.21 7.58 -0.75
C ARG A 70 1.80 8.29 0.46
N LYS A 71 1.85 7.58 1.58
CA LYS A 71 2.45 8.06 2.84
C LYS A 71 3.61 7.15 3.14
N GLY A 72 4.79 7.75 3.31
CA GLY A 72 5.97 6.99 3.68
C GLY A 72 7.23 7.36 2.91
N THR A 73 8.29 6.62 3.20
CA THR A 73 9.59 6.82 2.56
C THR A 73 9.56 6.28 1.13
N GLN A 74 9.69 7.16 0.13
CA GLN A 74 9.79 6.73 -1.25
C GLN A 74 11.17 6.10 -1.51
N LEU A 75 11.22 4.78 -1.77
CA LEU A 75 12.48 4.13 -2.09
C LEU A 75 12.86 4.45 -3.53
N GLN A 76 14.02 5.09 -3.72
CA GLN A 76 14.55 5.32 -5.06
C GLN A 76 14.86 3.99 -5.75
N GLY A 77 14.39 3.86 -7.00
CA GLY A 77 14.56 2.66 -7.82
C GLY A 77 13.70 1.46 -7.43
N ALA A 78 12.72 1.62 -6.54
CA ALA A 78 11.77 0.55 -6.24
C ALA A 78 10.56 0.56 -7.18
N SER A 79 10.04 -0.62 -7.48
CA SER A 79 8.79 -0.80 -8.21
C SER A 79 7.60 -0.25 -7.42
N ASN A 80 6.51 0.13 -8.11
CA ASN A 80 5.27 0.56 -7.46
C ASN A 80 4.74 -0.48 -6.46
N GLU A 81 4.94 -1.77 -6.74
CA GLU A 81 4.55 -2.87 -5.85
C GLU A 81 5.43 -2.97 -4.60
N GLU A 82 6.75 -2.78 -4.77
CA GLU A 82 7.72 -2.71 -3.66
C GLU A 82 7.41 -1.52 -2.74
N GLN A 83 7.11 -0.37 -3.35
CA GLN A 83 6.68 0.82 -2.64
C GLN A 83 5.41 0.61 -1.83
N LEU A 84 4.42 -0.06 -2.42
CA LEU A 84 3.16 -0.36 -1.75
C LEU A 84 3.38 -1.26 -0.52
N ILE A 85 4.13 -2.34 -0.69
CA ILE A 85 4.43 -3.29 0.41
C ILE A 85 5.23 -2.58 1.49
N TYR A 86 6.24 -1.79 1.11
CA TYR A 86 7.06 -1.04 2.05
C TYR A 86 6.23 -0.04 2.87
N SER A 87 5.35 0.73 2.21
CA SER A 87 4.47 1.71 2.88
C SER A 87 3.52 1.04 3.88
N LEU A 88 2.99 -0.14 3.54
CA LEU A 88 2.15 -0.94 4.45
C LEU A 88 2.92 -1.46 5.67
N ILE A 89 4.18 -1.85 5.49
CA ILE A 89 5.04 -2.28 6.59
C ILE A 89 5.39 -1.07 7.47
N GLU A 90 5.63 0.11 6.86
CA GLU A 90 5.99 1.35 7.57
C GLU A 90 4.83 1.86 8.41
N GLU A 91 3.62 1.83 7.86
CA GLU A 91 2.38 2.14 8.58
C GLU A 91 2.16 1.20 9.78
N SER A 92 2.59 -0.05 9.68
CA SER A 92 2.47 -1.04 10.76
C SER A 92 3.56 -0.89 11.82
N GLY A 93 4.67 -0.23 11.48
CA GLY A 93 5.77 0.11 12.38
C GLY A 93 6.23 -1.07 13.23
N LYS A 94 6.25 -0.88 14.56
CA LYS A 94 6.72 -1.87 15.55
C LYS A 94 5.80 -3.07 15.76
N LYS A 95 4.52 -2.99 15.36
CA LYS A 95 3.58 -4.11 15.49
C LYS A 95 3.81 -5.16 14.40
N GLY A 96 4.45 -4.75 13.30
CA GLY A 96 4.61 -5.55 12.10
C GLY A 96 3.28 -5.79 11.38
N ILE A 97 3.38 -6.24 10.14
CA ILE A 97 2.23 -6.60 9.31
C ILE A 97 2.28 -8.06 8.92
N TRP A 98 1.11 -8.69 8.88
CA TRP A 98 0.97 -10.10 8.57
C TRP A 98 1.04 -10.29 7.06
N ILE A 99 1.73 -11.34 6.60
CA ILE A 99 1.84 -11.62 5.15
C ILE A 99 0.46 -11.77 4.48
N ARG A 100 -0.52 -12.28 5.22
CA ARG A 100 -1.92 -12.38 4.75
C ARG A 100 -2.54 -11.00 4.57
N ASP A 101 -2.35 -10.09 5.53
CA ASP A 101 -2.83 -8.71 5.45
C ASP A 101 -2.15 -7.92 4.32
N ILE A 102 -0.84 -8.11 4.10
CA ILE A 102 -0.15 -7.52 2.93
C ILE A 102 -0.82 -8.00 1.64
N ARG A 103 -1.02 -9.32 1.49
CA ARG A 103 -1.66 -9.88 0.30
C ARG A 103 -3.08 -9.33 0.10
N ASP A 104 -3.87 -9.32 1.15
CA ASP A 104 -5.27 -8.91 1.09
C ASP A 104 -5.39 -7.40 0.79
N ARG A 105 -4.41 -6.57 1.21
CA ARG A 105 -4.36 -5.12 0.89
C ARG A 105 -3.74 -4.79 -0.46
N THR A 106 -2.74 -5.55 -0.90
CA THR A 106 -2.02 -5.29 -2.17
C THR A 106 -2.65 -5.96 -3.37
N GLY A 107 -3.41 -7.04 -3.17
CA GLY A 107 -4.01 -7.80 -4.27
C GLY A 107 -3.02 -8.66 -5.07
N LEU A 108 -1.75 -8.69 -4.66
CA LEU A 108 -0.70 -9.36 -5.43
C LEU A 108 -0.79 -10.89 -5.26
N SER A 109 -0.40 -11.61 -6.32
CA SER A 109 -0.28 -13.07 -6.25
C SER A 109 0.80 -13.48 -5.24
N GLN A 110 0.66 -14.65 -4.61
CA GLN A 110 1.61 -15.10 -3.60
C GLN A 110 3.05 -15.13 -4.11
N THR A 111 3.26 -15.57 -5.35
CA THR A 111 4.59 -15.61 -5.97
C THR A 111 5.19 -14.23 -6.14
N ARG A 112 4.39 -13.26 -6.59
CA ARG A 112 4.86 -11.88 -6.82
C ARG A 112 5.17 -11.18 -5.50
N MET A 113 4.26 -11.29 -4.53
CA MET A 113 4.47 -10.76 -3.17
C MET A 113 5.74 -11.34 -2.53
N ARG A 114 5.98 -12.66 -2.64
CA ARG A 114 7.19 -13.29 -2.11
C ARG A 114 8.47 -12.77 -2.77
N LYS A 115 8.47 -12.56 -4.10
CA LYS A 115 9.62 -11.96 -4.81
C LYS A 115 9.91 -10.56 -4.29
N VAL A 116 8.89 -9.72 -4.18
CA VAL A 116 9.02 -8.35 -3.67
C VAL A 116 9.54 -8.32 -2.24
N LEU A 117 8.98 -9.15 -1.36
CA LEU A 117 9.43 -9.26 0.04
C LEU A 117 10.90 -9.70 0.11
N ASN A 118 11.32 -10.66 -0.73
CA ASN A 118 12.71 -11.10 -0.78
C ASN A 118 13.64 -9.97 -1.26
N THR A 119 13.24 -9.17 -2.26
CA THR A 119 14.02 -7.99 -2.69
C THR A 119 14.16 -6.96 -1.57
N LEU A 120 13.06 -6.67 -0.84
CA LEU A 120 13.09 -5.74 0.29
C LEU A 120 13.96 -6.26 1.45
N GLU A 121 13.97 -7.58 1.67
CA GLU A 121 14.81 -8.25 2.66
C GLU A 121 16.30 -8.20 2.26
N GLN A 122 16.62 -8.42 0.98
CA GLN A 122 17.99 -8.25 0.46
C GLN A 122 18.50 -6.82 0.59
N ARG A 123 17.61 -5.83 0.45
CA ARG A 123 17.93 -4.42 0.68
C ARG A 123 18.01 -4.03 2.16
N LYS A 124 17.81 -4.98 3.09
CA LYS A 124 17.80 -4.75 4.56
C LYS A 124 16.79 -3.69 5.01
N LEU A 125 15.68 -3.58 4.27
CA LEU A 125 14.61 -2.63 4.57
C LEU A 125 13.55 -3.25 5.48
N VAL A 126 13.34 -4.55 5.35
CA VAL A 126 12.31 -5.30 6.08
C VAL A 126 12.89 -6.64 6.52
N LYS A 127 12.43 -7.14 7.66
CA LYS A 127 12.82 -8.45 8.18
C LYS A 127 11.59 -9.33 8.39
N SER A 128 11.69 -10.57 7.96
CA SER A 128 10.70 -11.60 8.26
C SER A 128 10.91 -12.08 9.71
N ILE A 129 9.88 -11.94 10.54
CA ILE A 129 9.85 -12.49 11.90
C ILE A 129 8.79 -13.57 11.97
N LYS A 130 9.21 -14.76 12.39
CA LYS A 130 8.30 -15.83 12.72
C LYS A 130 7.77 -15.60 14.13
N VAL A 131 6.51 -15.18 14.23
CA VAL A 131 5.83 -15.06 15.52
C VAL A 131 5.19 -16.39 15.88
N SER A 132 5.38 -16.83 17.12
CA SER A 132 4.75 -18.02 17.67
C SER A 132 3.84 -17.60 18.82
N PHE A 133 2.55 -17.92 18.70
CA PHE A 133 1.58 -17.67 19.76
C PHE A 133 1.17 -19.00 20.39
N LYS A 134 1.27 -19.08 21.71
CA LYS A 134 0.77 -20.21 22.50
C LYS A 134 -0.56 -19.81 23.11
N LEU A 135 -1.65 -20.46 22.68
CA LEU A 135 -2.94 -20.27 23.33
C LEU A 135 -2.92 -20.95 24.70
N ARG A 136 -3.31 -20.22 25.75
CA ARG A 136 -3.11 -20.62 27.15
C ARG A 136 -3.80 -21.95 27.53
N ASN A 137 -4.84 -22.36 26.79
CA ASN A 137 -5.67 -23.54 27.08
C ASN A 137 -5.73 -24.59 25.96
N LYS A 138 -4.89 -24.52 24.92
CA LYS A 138 -4.78 -25.56 23.88
C LYS A 138 -3.33 -25.70 23.44
N ASN A 139 -2.84 -26.93 23.28
CA ASN A 139 -1.47 -27.27 22.82
C ASN A 139 -1.22 -26.94 21.33
N TRP A 140 -1.86 -25.91 20.81
CA TRP A 140 -1.78 -25.50 19.41
C TRP A 140 -0.82 -24.32 19.30
N PHE A 141 0.28 -24.54 18.60
CA PHE A 141 1.23 -23.50 18.22
C PHE A 141 0.85 -22.97 16.84
N PHE A 142 0.35 -21.74 16.78
CA PHE A 142 0.20 -21.07 15.49
C PHE A 142 1.49 -20.34 15.16
N SER A 143 2.12 -20.72 14.04
CA SER A 143 3.26 -20.02 13.47
C SER A 143 2.77 -19.08 12.38
N PHE A 144 3.00 -17.77 12.53
CA PHE A 144 2.70 -16.79 11.50
C PHE A 144 3.96 -16.01 11.10
N LEU A 145 4.00 -15.58 9.84
CA LEU A 145 5.04 -14.69 9.33
C LEU A 145 4.53 -13.25 9.42
N ALA A 146 5.20 -12.46 10.25
CA ALA A 146 5.03 -11.02 10.35
C ALA A 146 6.28 -10.33 9.82
N TYR A 147 6.11 -9.18 9.16
CA TYR A 147 7.21 -8.36 8.66
C TYR A 147 7.30 -7.07 9.48
N THR A 148 8.52 -6.70 9.88
CA THR A 148 8.82 -5.45 10.60
C THR A 148 10.07 -4.80 10.01
N PHE A 149 10.26 -3.51 10.26
CA PHE A 149 11.53 -2.83 9.96
C PHE A 149 12.68 -3.40 10.75
N GLU A 150 13.84 -3.49 10.10
CA GLU A 150 15.11 -3.77 10.75
C GLU A 150 15.52 -2.53 11.55
N MET A 151 15.19 -2.49 12.85
CA MET A 151 15.81 -1.48 13.71
C MET A 151 17.27 -1.88 13.92
N PRO A 152 18.24 -0.95 13.79
CA PRO A 152 19.56 -1.19 14.33
C PRO A 152 19.37 -1.50 15.82
N LEU A 153 19.88 -2.66 16.24
CA LEU A 153 19.95 -3.03 17.64
C LEU A 153 20.56 -1.84 18.38
N TYR A 154 19.78 -1.21 19.26
CA TYR A 154 20.36 -0.29 20.23
C TYR A 154 21.28 -1.13 21.12
N SER A 155 22.54 -0.68 21.14
CA SER A 155 23.74 -1.11 21.86
C SER A 155 23.61 -2.15 22.97
#